data_AF-A0A968KCF4-F1
#
_entry.id   AF-A0A968KCF4-F1
#
_cell.length_a   1.000
_cell.length_b   1.000
_cell.length_c   1.000
_cell.angle_alpha   90.00
_cell.angle_beta   90.00
_cell.angle_gamma   90.00
#
_symmetry.space_group_name_H-M   'P 1'
#
loop_
_entity.id
_entity.type
_entity.pdbx_description
1 polymer ?
#
loop_
_entity_poly.entity_id
_entity_poly.type
_entity_poly.pdbx_seq_one_letter_code
_entity_poly.pdbx_strand_id
1 'polypeptide(L)'
;MVEHQLRRRGIGDSRVLAAMGEVPREAFVPEAEKRYAYVDGALPLSHGQTISQPLMVAMSVEALRLQGDETVLEIGAGSGYQAAILSKLAKKVYAIEIIPDLVANARRVLDSLGIDNVEIICADGRKGWPEGAPYDGIVVAAAAEEVP
;
A
#
# COMPACT_ATOMS: atom_id res chain seq x y z
N MET A 1 5.03 -15.52 -5.46
CA MET A 1 5.45 -14.11 -5.24
C MET A 1 6.69 -14.02 -4.36
N VAL A 2 6.61 -14.29 -3.05
CA VAL A 2 7.69 -14.04 -2.06
C VAL A 2 9.05 -14.70 -2.41
N GLU A 3 9.14 -16.03 -2.38
CA GLU A 3 10.44 -16.72 -2.53
C GLU A 3 11.07 -16.62 -3.92
N HIS A 4 10.23 -16.67 -4.97
CA HIS A 4 10.73 -16.75 -6.35
C HIS A 4 10.88 -15.39 -7.04
N GLN A 5 10.15 -14.36 -6.60
CA GLN A 5 10.18 -13.04 -7.24
C GLN A 5 10.86 -12.01 -6.32
N LEU A 6 10.38 -11.86 -5.07
CA LEU A 6 10.86 -10.79 -4.18
C LEU A 6 12.25 -11.08 -3.60
N ARG A 7 12.41 -12.23 -2.92
CA ARG A 7 13.69 -12.58 -2.27
C ARG A 7 14.84 -12.65 -3.26
N ARG A 8 14.61 -13.24 -4.44
CA ARG A 8 15.62 -13.34 -5.51
C ARG A 8 16.02 -12.00 -6.11
N ARG A 9 15.22 -10.95 -5.92
CA ARG A 9 15.46 -9.61 -6.44
C ARG A 9 15.91 -8.62 -5.37
N GLY A 10 16.34 -9.11 -4.21
CA GLY A 10 17.07 -8.34 -3.22
C GLY A 10 16.26 -7.85 -2.02
N ILE A 11 14.96 -8.16 -1.93
CA ILE A 11 14.19 -7.89 -0.71
C ILE A 11 14.71 -8.82 0.39
N GLY A 12 15.36 -8.22 1.39
CA GLY A 12 16.08 -8.90 2.46
C GLY A 12 15.35 -8.91 3.79
N ASP A 13 14.47 -7.94 4.03
CA ASP A 13 13.72 -7.83 5.27
C ASP A 13 12.66 -8.95 5.36
N SER A 14 12.90 -9.88 6.29
CA SER A 14 12.01 -10.99 6.58
C SER A 14 10.60 -10.56 7.00
N ARG A 15 10.45 -9.41 7.67
CA ARG A 15 9.14 -8.88 8.10
C ARG A 15 8.37 -8.36 6.90
N VAL A 16 9.03 -7.68 5.96
CA VAL A 16 8.42 -7.25 4.69
C VAL A 16 8.00 -8.47 3.87
N LEU A 17 8.86 -9.48 3.73
CA LEU A 17 8.52 -10.71 3.02
C LEU A 17 7.34 -11.46 3.65
N ALA A 18 7.26 -11.49 4.99
CA ALA A 18 6.13 -12.07 5.71
C ALA A 18 4.83 -11.30 5.43
N ALA A 19 4.83 -9.96 5.57
CA ALA A 19 3.67 -9.13 5.27
C ALA A 19 3.18 -9.30 3.82
N MET A 20 4.11 -9.35 2.85
CA MET A 20 3.80 -9.62 1.44
C MET A 20 3.19 -11.02 1.22
N GLY A 21 3.50 -12.00 2.07
CA GLY A 21 2.91 -13.33 2.03
C GLY A 21 1.56 -13.45 2.75
N GLU A 22 1.32 -12.64 3.78
CA GLU A 22 0.10 -12.67 4.59
C GLU A 22 -1.06 -11.88 3.99
N VAL A 23 -0.78 -10.73 3.36
CA VAL A 23 -1.83 -9.86 2.82
C VAL A 23 -2.32 -10.42 1.47
N PRO A 24 -3.60 -10.79 1.35
CA PRO A 24 -4.13 -11.44 0.15
C PRO A 24 -4.29 -10.43 -0.98
N ARG A 25 -3.28 -10.32 -1.85
CA ARG A 25 -3.24 -9.32 -2.94
C ARG A 25 -4.45 -9.40 -3.89
N GLU A 26 -5.01 -10.60 -4.09
CA GLU A 26 -6.22 -10.83 -4.89
C GLU A 26 -7.48 -10.15 -4.35
N ALA A 27 -7.51 -9.79 -3.06
CA ALA A 27 -8.62 -9.02 -2.48
C ALA A 27 -8.61 -7.55 -2.95
N PHE A 28 -7.47 -7.06 -3.43
CA PHE A 28 -7.23 -5.66 -3.81
C PHE A 28 -7.28 -5.43 -5.32
N VAL A 29 -7.59 -6.45 -6.12
CA VAL A 29 -7.67 -6.36 -7.59
C VAL A 29 -9.08 -6.63 -8.10
N PRO A 30 -9.47 -6.10 -9.27
CA PRO A 30 -10.72 -6.45 -9.91
C PRO A 30 -10.82 -7.95 -10.20
N GLU A 31 -12.04 -8.49 -10.25
CA GLU A 31 -12.30 -9.93 -10.48
C GLU A 31 -11.56 -10.48 -11.72
N ALA A 32 -11.56 -9.71 -12.82
CA ALA A 32 -10.90 -10.09 -14.07
C ALA A 32 -9.38 -10.28 -13.93
N GLU A 33 -8.77 -9.62 -12.94
CA GLU A 33 -7.32 -9.59 -12.73
C GLU A 33 -6.85 -10.57 -11.64
N LYS A 34 -7.76 -11.24 -10.92
CA LYS A 34 -7.40 -12.14 -9.81
C LYS A 34 -6.43 -13.24 -10.21
N ARG A 35 -6.56 -13.78 -11.43
CA ARG A 35 -5.63 -14.80 -11.98
C ARG A 35 -4.19 -14.31 -12.11
N TYR A 36 -3.98 -12.99 -12.14
CA TYR A 36 -2.67 -12.35 -12.26
C TYR A 36 -2.22 -11.67 -10.97
N ALA A 37 -3.02 -11.71 -9.89
CA ALA A 37 -2.77 -10.95 -8.66
C ALA A 37 -1.34 -11.11 -8.12
N TYR A 38 -0.74 -12.29 -8.27
CA TYR A 38 0.58 -12.65 -7.74
C TYR A 38 1.71 -12.67 -8.78
N VAL A 39 1.43 -12.23 -10.01
CA VAL A 39 2.46 -11.93 -10.99
C VAL A 39 3.13 -10.63 -10.58
N ASP A 40 4.46 -10.55 -10.73
CA ASP A 40 5.17 -9.29 -10.47
C ASP A 40 4.95 -8.29 -11.60
N GLY A 41 3.77 -7.66 -11.62
CA GLY A 41 3.37 -6.66 -12.58
C GLY A 41 2.29 -5.75 -12.01
N ALA A 42 2.20 -4.54 -12.55
CA ALA A 42 1.10 -3.64 -12.26
C ALA A 42 -0.19 -4.17 -12.92
N LEU A 43 -1.32 -4.07 -12.22
CA LEU A 43 -2.62 -4.50 -12.74
C LEU A 43 -3.59 -3.31 -12.78
N PRO A 44 -4.48 -3.25 -13.77
CA PRO A 44 -5.41 -2.14 -13.91
C PRO A 44 -6.42 -2.10 -12.76
N LEU A 45 -6.72 -0.88 -12.32
CA LEU A 45 -7.84 -0.52 -11.44
C LEU A 45 -8.84 0.32 -12.23
N SER A 46 -9.92 0.74 -11.57
CA SER A 46 -10.82 1.75 -12.13
C SER A 46 -10.09 3.10 -12.30
N HIS A 47 -10.69 4.02 -13.07
CA HIS A 47 -10.17 5.39 -13.26
C HIS A 47 -8.75 5.47 -13.85
N GLY A 48 -8.36 4.47 -14.64
CA GLY A 48 -7.03 4.41 -15.26
C GLY A 48 -5.87 4.25 -14.28
N GLN A 49 -6.17 3.96 -13.00
CA GLN A 49 -5.14 3.71 -12.00
C GLN A 49 -4.63 2.29 -12.09
N THR A 50 -3.54 1.99 -11.37
CA THR A 50 -3.00 0.65 -11.27
C THR A 50 -2.66 0.31 -9.83
N ILE A 51 -2.74 -0.97 -9.48
CA ILE A 51 -2.09 -1.49 -8.28
C ILE A 51 -0.60 -1.71 -8.62
N SER A 52 0.30 -1.11 -7.84
CA SER A 52 1.75 -1.23 -8.03
C SER A 52 2.22 -2.68 -8.04
N GLN A 53 3.23 -2.99 -8.86
CA GLN A 53 3.81 -4.33 -8.90
C GLN A 53 4.34 -4.74 -7.50
N PRO A 54 4.21 -6.02 -7.10
CA PRO A 54 4.69 -6.53 -5.82
C PRO A 54 6.10 -6.10 -5.44
N LEU A 55 7.06 -6.12 -6.38
CA LEU A 55 8.42 -5.69 -6.07
C LEU A 55 8.50 -4.22 -5.67
N MET A 56 7.80 -3.31 -6.36
CA MET A 56 7.84 -1.89 -6.01
C MET A 56 7.24 -1.65 -4.62
N VAL A 57 6.14 -2.34 -4.29
CA VAL A 57 5.55 -2.29 -2.94
C VAL A 57 6.58 -2.75 -1.91
N ALA A 58 7.21 -3.91 -2.12
CA ALA A 58 8.20 -4.44 -1.18
C ALA A 58 9.43 -3.52 -1.03
N MET A 59 9.95 -2.96 -2.11
CA MET A 59 11.08 -2.02 -2.08
C MET A 59 10.74 -0.73 -1.33
N SER A 60 9.58 -0.14 -1.62
CA SER A 60 9.12 1.09 -0.96
C SER A 60 8.94 0.89 0.54
N VAL A 61 8.34 -0.23 0.94
CA VAL A 61 8.12 -0.57 2.35
C VAL A 61 9.43 -0.90 3.07
N GLU A 62 10.33 -1.65 2.45
CA GLU A 62 11.65 -1.98 3.03
C GLU A 62 12.50 -0.72 3.25
N ALA A 63 12.40 0.26 2.35
CA ALA A 63 13.12 1.53 2.46
C ALA A 63 12.72 2.36 3.68
N LEU A 64 11.49 2.21 4.20
CA LEU A 64 11.01 2.89 5.40
C LEU A 64 11.64 2.37 6.69
N ARG A 65 12.19 1.14 6.69
CA ARG A 65 12.86 0.51 7.85
C ARG A 65 12.02 0.52 9.15
N LEU A 66 10.72 0.29 9.01
CA LEU A 66 9.75 0.32 10.12
C LEU A 66 10.08 -0.72 11.20
N GLN A 67 9.87 -0.37 12.46
CA GLN A 67 10.12 -1.17 13.66
C GLN A 67 8.81 -1.62 14.35
N GLY A 68 7.66 -1.03 14.00
CA GLY A 68 6.34 -1.43 14.48
C GLY A 68 5.62 -0.39 15.33
N ASP A 69 6.29 0.68 15.73
CA ASP A 69 5.77 1.77 16.55
C ASP A 69 5.46 3.04 15.76
N GLU A 70 5.83 3.07 14.48
CA GLU A 70 5.72 4.23 13.60
C GLU A 70 4.28 4.58 13.20
N THR A 71 4.05 5.88 13.00
CA THR A 71 2.92 6.42 12.25
C THR A 71 3.37 6.78 10.83
N VAL A 72 2.75 6.16 9.83
CA VAL A 72 3.16 6.28 8.42
C VAL A 72 2.10 7.00 7.60
N LEU A 73 2.54 7.88 6.71
CA LEU A 73 1.71 8.47 5.65
C LEU A 73 1.99 7.81 4.30
N GLU A 74 0.94 7.32 3.65
CA GLU A 74 0.96 6.93 2.24
C GLU A 74 0.22 7.97 1.39
N ILE A 75 0.83 8.39 0.28
CA ILE A 75 0.20 9.22 -0.74
C ILE A 75 -0.09 8.36 -1.97
N GLY A 76 -1.37 8.28 -2.37
CA GLY A 76 -1.82 7.44 -3.49
C GLY A 76 -2.23 6.04 -3.04
N ALA A 77 -3.22 5.93 -2.17
CA ALA A 77 -3.65 4.64 -1.61
C ALA A 77 -4.16 3.66 -2.67
N GLY A 78 -4.79 4.16 -3.75
CA GLY A 78 -5.30 3.35 -4.85
C GLY A 78 -6.21 2.22 -4.38
N SER A 79 -5.75 0.98 -4.56
CA SER A 79 -6.49 -0.21 -4.09
C SER A 79 -6.49 -0.40 -2.57
N GLY A 80 -5.54 0.20 -1.85
CA GLY A 80 -5.28 -0.04 -0.42
C GLY A 80 -4.30 -1.17 -0.13
N TYR A 81 -3.74 -1.83 -1.15
CA TYR A 81 -2.83 -2.98 -0.94
C TYR A 81 -1.55 -2.60 -0.20
N GLN A 82 -0.88 -1.51 -0.58
CA GLN A 82 0.35 -1.09 0.09
C GLN A 82 0.05 -0.59 1.52
N ALA A 83 -1.04 0.15 1.75
CA ALA A 83 -1.52 0.46 3.10
C ALA A 83 -1.72 -0.80 3.96
N ALA A 84 -2.30 -1.86 3.41
CA ALA A 84 -2.49 -3.13 4.11
C ALA A 84 -1.16 -3.85 4.43
N ILE A 85 -0.14 -3.70 3.58
CA ILE A 85 1.22 -4.20 3.88
C ILE A 85 1.87 -3.38 4.99
N LEU A 86 1.79 -2.04 4.91
CA LEU A 86 2.30 -1.14 5.93
C LEU A 86 1.65 -1.40 7.29
N SER A 87 0.36 -1.74 7.30
CA SER A 87 -0.39 -2.02 8.53
C SER A 87 0.14 -3.20 9.34
N LYS A 88 0.85 -4.13 8.70
CA LYS A 88 1.54 -5.25 9.35
C LYS A 88 2.87 -4.86 9.99
N LEU A 89 3.39 -3.67 9.67
CA LEU A 89 4.76 -3.27 9.98
C LEU A 89 4.85 -1.95 10.76
N ALA A 90 3.75 -1.17 10.81
CA ALA A 90 3.62 0.11 11.50
C ALA A 90 2.48 0.07 12.52
N LYS A 91 2.51 0.99 13.48
CA LYS A 91 1.45 1.15 14.48
C LYS A 91 0.18 1.73 13.87
N LYS A 92 0.31 2.73 13.01
CA LYS A 92 -0.81 3.43 12.36
C LYS A 92 -0.42 3.86 10.95
N VAL A 93 -1.34 3.70 10.01
CA VAL A 93 -1.16 4.14 8.63
C VAL A 93 -2.28 5.10 8.27
N TYR A 94 -1.92 6.27 7.78
CA TYR A 94 -2.82 7.18 7.07
C TYR A 94 -2.52 7.05 5.59
N ALA A 95 -3.52 6.85 4.75
CA ALA A 95 -3.32 6.74 3.30
C ALA A 95 -4.29 7.65 2.55
N ILE A 96 -3.74 8.55 1.72
CA ILE A 96 -4.53 9.52 0.97
C ILE A 96 -4.81 9.00 -0.44
N GLU A 97 -6.05 9.12 -0.88
CA GLU A 97 -6.46 8.86 -2.26
C GLU A 97 -7.42 9.96 -2.72
N ILE A 98 -7.25 10.44 -3.95
CA ILE A 98 -8.03 11.57 -4.49
C ILE A 98 -9.33 11.10 -5.16
N ILE A 99 -9.40 9.83 -5.61
CA ILE A 99 -10.54 9.26 -6.33
C ILE A 99 -11.51 8.61 -5.33
N PRO A 100 -12.73 9.15 -5.14
CA PRO A 100 -13.68 8.66 -4.13
C PRO A 100 -14.06 7.18 -4.27
N ASP A 101 -14.17 6.68 -5.50
CA ASP A 101 -14.52 5.27 -5.76
C ASP A 101 -13.40 4.32 -5.31
N LEU A 102 -12.14 4.71 -5.45
CA LEU A 102 -11.00 3.94 -4.97
C LEU A 102 -10.92 3.96 -3.44
N VAL A 103 -11.17 5.11 -2.81
CA VAL A 103 -11.31 5.24 -1.34
C VAL A 103 -12.37 4.27 -0.82
N ALA A 104 -13.56 4.28 -1.41
CA ALA A 104 -14.66 3.42 -0.98
C ALA A 104 -14.33 1.93 -1.15
N ASN A 105 -13.69 1.56 -2.26
CA ASN A 105 -13.25 0.19 -2.50
C ASN A 105 -12.18 -0.25 -1.48
N ALA A 106 -11.14 0.57 -1.27
CA ALA A 106 -10.04 0.28 -0.36
C ALA A 106 -10.54 0.08 1.07
N ARG A 107 -11.39 0.99 1.59
CA ARG A 107 -12.01 0.87 2.91
C ARG A 107 -12.76 -0.45 3.07
N ARG A 108 -13.64 -0.78 2.11
CA ARG A 108 -14.40 -2.05 2.15
C ARG A 108 -13.50 -3.28 2.18
N VAL A 109 -12.41 -3.29 1.40
CA VAL A 109 -11.47 -4.43 1.40
C VAL A 109 -10.75 -4.53 2.74
N LEU A 110 -10.23 -3.41 3.26
CA LEU A 110 -9.55 -3.37 4.57
C LEU A 110 -10.48 -3.83 5.70
N ASP A 111 -11.72 -3.34 5.72
CA ASP A 111 -12.75 -3.76 6.69
C ASP A 111 -13.02 -5.27 6.60
N SER A 112 -13.13 -5.81 5.38
CA SER A 112 -13.36 -7.25 5.17
C SER A 112 -12.20 -8.13 5.61
N LEU A 113 -10.99 -7.56 5.69
CA LEU A 113 -9.78 -8.22 6.17
C LEU A 113 -9.51 -7.96 7.66
N GLY A 114 -10.36 -7.16 8.32
CA GLY A 114 -10.21 -6.78 9.73
C GLY A 114 -8.98 -5.92 10.01
N ILE A 115 -8.57 -5.10 9.04
CA ILE A 115 -7.43 -4.18 9.19
C ILE A 115 -7.97 -2.84 9.74
N ASP A 116 -7.67 -2.55 11.00
CA ASP A 116 -8.24 -1.44 11.76
C ASP A 116 -7.27 -0.26 12.00
N ASN A 117 -5.96 -0.50 11.84
CA ASN A 117 -4.92 0.50 12.00
C ASN A 117 -4.58 1.25 10.69
N VAL A 118 -5.42 1.15 9.67
CA VAL A 118 -5.31 1.91 8.41
C VAL A 118 -6.48 2.88 8.28
N GLU A 119 -6.19 4.13 7.97
CA GLU A 119 -7.20 5.14 7.69
C GLU A 119 -7.04 5.69 6.28
N ILE A 120 -7.95 5.29 5.38
CA ILE A 120 -8.00 5.81 4.02
C ILE A 120 -8.74 7.14 4.03
N ILE A 121 -8.11 8.19 3.51
CA ILE A 121 -8.62 9.57 3.49
C ILE A 121 -8.84 10.01 2.05
N CYS A 122 -10.04 10.54 1.76
CA CYS A 122 -10.35 11.11 0.45
C CYS A 122 -9.89 12.57 0.39
N ALA A 123 -8.68 12.81 -0.11
CA ALA A 123 -8.08 14.14 -0.15
C ALA A 123 -7.04 14.29 -1.27
N ASP A 124 -6.61 15.51 -1.50
CA ASP A 124 -5.50 15.82 -2.40
C ASP A 124 -4.16 15.57 -1.70
N GLY A 125 -3.46 14.51 -2.12
CA GLY A 125 -2.20 14.08 -1.51
C GLY A 125 -1.06 15.10 -1.55
N ARG A 126 -1.12 16.10 -2.44
CA ARG A 126 -0.12 17.19 -2.51
C ARG A 126 -0.09 18.06 -1.26
N LYS A 127 -1.14 18.02 -0.45
CA LYS A 127 -1.25 18.78 0.80
C LYS A 127 -0.82 17.97 2.02
N GLY A 128 -0.43 16.71 1.82
CA GLY A 128 -0.29 15.75 2.91
C GLY A 128 -1.56 15.62 3.74
N TRP A 129 -1.40 15.25 5.01
CA TRP A 129 -2.50 15.21 5.98
C TRP A 129 -2.01 15.74 7.34
N PRO A 130 -2.12 17.05 7.60
CA PRO A 130 -1.61 17.65 8.84
C PRO A 130 -2.24 17.09 10.12
N GLU A 131 -3.48 16.63 10.07
CA GLU A 131 -4.25 16.14 11.23
C GLU A 131 -3.72 14.81 11.78
N GLY A 132 -3.05 14.01 10.95
CA GLY A 132 -2.40 12.77 11.36
C GLY A 132 -0.91 12.90 11.67
N ALA A 133 -0.34 14.10 11.51
CA ALA A 133 1.08 14.36 11.71
C ALA A 133 1.43 14.46 13.22
N PRO A 134 2.72 14.28 13.61
CA PRO A 134 3.88 13.98 12.77
C PRO A 134 3.93 12.53 12.27
N TYR A 135 4.66 12.31 11.17
CA TYR A 135 4.90 11.00 10.58
C TYR A 135 6.35 10.57 10.77
N ASP A 136 6.57 9.30 11.10
CA ASP A 136 7.90 8.69 11.17
C ASP A 136 8.37 8.22 9.79
N GLY A 137 7.43 7.96 8.87
CA GLY A 137 7.70 7.58 7.49
C GLY A 137 6.64 8.11 6.53
N ILE A 138 7.08 8.54 5.34
CA ILE A 138 6.18 8.95 4.25
C ILE A 138 6.57 8.15 2.99
N VAL A 139 5.58 7.57 2.33
CA VAL A 139 5.74 6.90 1.04
C VAL A 139 4.79 7.50 0.02
N VAL A 140 5.32 7.86 -1.15
CA VAL A 140 4.54 8.40 -2.27
C VAL A 140 4.46 7.33 -3.36
N ALA A 141 3.27 6.77 -3.55
CA ALA A 141 2.97 5.72 -4.52
C ALA A 141 2.40 6.27 -5.84
N ALA A 142 2.55 7.57 -6.08
CA ALA A 142 2.20 8.26 -7.31
C ALA A 142 3.39 9.05 -7.83
N ALA A 143 3.42 9.33 -9.14
CA ALA A 143 4.37 10.31 -9.66
C ALA A 143 3.99 11.70 -9.13
N ALA A 144 4.92 12.37 -8.45
CA ALA A 144 4.77 13.73 -7.96
C ALA A 144 5.88 14.61 -8.56
N GLU A 145 5.54 15.85 -8.93
CA GLU A 145 6.51 16.82 -9.43
C GLU A 145 7.38 17.40 -8.30
N GLU A 146 6.83 17.48 -7.09
CA GLU A 146 7.49 17.99 -5.88
C GLU A 146 7.23 17.05 -4.69
N VAL A 147 8.12 17.05 -3.70
CA VAL A 147 7.94 16.28 -2.46
C VAL A 147 6.84 16.94 -1.62
N PRO A 148 5.75 16.21 -1.27
CA PRO A 148 4.65 16.75 -0.45
C PRO A 148 5.05 17.12 0.99
#